data_AF-X1GA47-F1
#
_entry.id   AF-X1GA47-F1
#
_cell.length_a   1.000
_cell.length_b   1.000
_cell.length_c   1.000
_cell.angle_alpha   90.00
_cell.angle_beta   90.00
_cell.angle_gamma   90.00
#
_symmetry.space_group_name_H-M   'P 1'
#
loop_
_entity.id
_entity.type
_entity.pdbx_description
1 polymer ?
#
loop_
_entity_poly.entity_id
_entity_poly.type
_entity_poly.pdbx_seq_one_letter_code
_entity_poly.pdbx_strand_id
1 'polypeptide(L)'
;AKIMKERFHAQNEKSMWLKFSTGGMGGGMTEQQPLNNISRISFYALAAALAGSRSMNLPCFDEAYAIPTDEAIRTSLRIQQIIAHEIGIPDVVDPLGGSYYVESLTDQGRIQA
;
A
#
# COMPACT_ATOMS: atom_id res chain seq x y z
N ALA A 1 5.08 0.67 -17.62
CA ALA A 1 5.06 1.52 -18.82
C ALA A 1 6.08 1.10 -19.89
N LYS A 2 7.40 1.18 -19.64
CA LYS A 2 8.46 0.90 -20.66
C LYS A 2 8.27 -0.42 -21.42
N ILE A 3 8.08 -1.53 -20.70
CA ILE A 3 7.85 -2.86 -21.30
C ILE A 3 6.68 -2.83 -22.30
N MET A 4 5.53 -2.26 -21.92
CA MET A 4 4.36 -2.18 -22.79
C MET A 4 4.62 -1.36 -24.05
N LYS A 5 5.38 -0.26 -23.94
CA LYS A 5 5.69 0.63 -25.05
C LYS A 5 6.76 0.06 -25.98
N GLU A 6 7.86 -0.44 -25.41
CA GLU A 6 9.07 -0.80 -26.16
C GLU A 6 9.04 -2.24 -26.68
N ARG A 7 8.57 -3.19 -25.85
CA ARG A 7 8.51 -4.61 -26.23
C ARG A 7 7.22 -4.98 -26.95
N PHE A 8 6.10 -4.43 -26.49
CA PHE A 8 4.77 -4.78 -27.00
C PHE A 8 4.18 -3.71 -27.94
N HIS A 9 4.92 -2.61 -28.19
CA HIS A 9 4.52 -1.54 -29.11
C HIS A 9 3.09 -1.01 -28.87
N ALA A 10 2.66 -0.96 -27.61
CA ALA A 10 1.32 -0.50 -27.24
C ALA A 10 1.10 0.95 -27.72
N GLN A 11 0.05 1.16 -28.51
CA GLN A 11 -0.29 2.47 -29.06
C GLN A 11 -1.21 3.29 -28.13
N ASN A 12 -2.03 2.61 -27.34
CA ASN A 12 -2.91 3.25 -26.38
C ASN A 12 -2.16 3.52 -25.07
N GLU A 13 -2.10 4.78 -24.65
CA GLU A 13 -1.46 5.20 -23.40
C GLU A 13 -2.02 4.46 -22.17
N LYS A 14 -3.33 4.20 -22.14
CA LYS A 14 -3.98 3.49 -21.03
C LYS A 14 -3.47 2.06 -20.86
N SER A 15 -2.96 1.44 -21.93
CA SER A 15 -2.33 0.11 -21.87
C SER A 15 -0.99 0.13 -21.15
N MET A 16 -0.41 1.31 -20.90
CA MET A 16 0.86 1.48 -20.18
C MET A 16 0.67 1.71 -18.68
N TRP A 17 -0.57 1.99 -18.23
CA TRP A 17 -0.89 2.26 -16.83
C TRP A 17 -0.88 0.97 -16.02
N LEU A 18 -0.04 0.92 -14.98
CA LEU A 18 -0.11 -0.13 -13.99
C LEU A 18 -1.19 0.24 -12.98
N LYS A 19 -2.25 -0.57 -12.92
CA LYS A 19 -3.25 -0.50 -11.86
C LYS A 19 -2.99 -1.69 -10.94
N PHE A 20 -2.74 -1.40 -9.68
CA PHE A 20 -2.49 -2.44 -8.70
C PHE A 20 -3.32 -2.20 -7.44
N SER A 21 -3.52 -3.30 -6.73
CA SER A 21 -4.16 -3.35 -5.43
C SER A 21 -3.17 -3.96 -4.45
N THR A 22 -3.14 -3.43 -3.24
CA THR A 22 -2.29 -3.94 -2.18
C THR A 22 -3.10 -4.87 -1.28
N GLY A 23 -2.49 -5.96 -0.84
CA GLY A 23 -3.10 -6.91 0.07
C GLY A 23 -2.13 -8.03 0.43
N GLY A 24 -2.49 -8.84 1.42
CA GLY A 24 -1.67 -9.99 1.82
C GLY A 24 -0.45 -9.59 2.63
N MET A 25 -0.67 -8.91 3.76
CA MET A 25 0.38 -8.48 4.68
C MET A 25 0.32 -9.19 6.05
N GLY A 26 -0.47 -10.27 6.13
CA GLY A 26 -0.65 -11.07 7.34
C GLY A 26 0.64 -11.70 7.86
N GLY A 27 1.61 -11.98 6.98
CA GLY A 27 2.92 -12.52 7.36
C GLY A 27 3.76 -11.61 8.28
N GLY A 28 3.42 -10.31 8.36
CA GLY A 28 4.05 -9.36 9.29
C GLY A 28 3.36 -9.26 10.65
N MET A 29 2.25 -9.97 10.87
CA MET A 29 1.46 -9.90 12.11
C MET A 29 1.99 -10.89 13.13
N THR A 30 1.94 -10.51 14.42
CA THR A 30 2.36 -11.38 15.52
C THR A 30 1.16 -11.82 16.34
N GLU A 31 1.13 -13.10 16.71
CA GLU A 31 0.14 -13.63 17.67
C GLU A 31 0.35 -12.99 19.04
N GLN A 32 1.61 -12.85 19.46
CA GLN A 32 1.95 -12.19 20.72
C GLN A 32 1.70 -10.68 20.60
N GLN A 33 1.04 -10.13 21.62
CA GLN A 33 0.70 -8.71 21.71
C GLN A 33 -0.01 -8.20 20.45
N PRO A 34 -1.19 -8.76 20.11
CA PRO A 34 -1.85 -8.53 18.83
C PRO A 34 -2.24 -7.06 18.62
N LEU A 35 -2.44 -6.28 19.68
CA LEU A 35 -2.70 -4.83 19.56
C LEU A 35 -1.55 -4.07 18.89
N ASN A 36 -0.30 -4.55 18.98
CA ASN A 36 0.82 -3.93 18.27
C ASN A 36 0.66 -4.05 16.74
N ASN A 37 -0.12 -5.03 16.27
CA ASN A 37 -0.41 -5.17 14.84
C ASN A 37 -1.20 -3.97 14.31
N ILE A 38 -1.98 -3.26 15.13
CA ILE A 38 -2.69 -2.03 14.71
C ILE A 38 -1.69 -1.00 14.18
N SER A 39 -0.57 -0.80 14.88
CA SER A 39 0.50 0.12 14.43
C SER A 39 1.18 -0.39 13.16
N ARG A 40 1.46 -1.70 13.08
CA ARG A 40 2.06 -2.31 11.87
C ARG A 40 1.16 -2.12 10.64
N ILE A 41 -0.13 -2.40 10.80
CA ILE A 41 -1.16 -2.21 9.77
C ILE A 41 -1.25 -0.73 9.36
N SER A 42 -1.15 0.19 10.31
CA SER A 42 -1.19 1.63 10.01
C SER A 42 -0.04 2.07 9.11
N PHE A 43 1.18 1.58 9.36
CA PHE A 43 2.33 1.85 8.48
C PHE A 43 2.19 1.20 7.10
N TYR A 44 1.67 -0.03 7.05
CA TYR A 44 1.37 -0.72 5.80
C TYR A 44 0.33 0.02 4.95
N ALA A 45 -0.74 0.49 5.58
CA ALA A 45 -1.79 1.26 4.93
C ALA A 45 -1.27 2.60 4.40
N LEU A 46 -0.45 3.29 5.20
CA LEU A 46 0.17 4.55 4.78
C LEU A 46 1.13 4.33 3.61
N ALA A 47 1.98 3.31 3.66
CA ALA A 47 2.87 2.96 2.56
C ALA A 47 2.09 2.62 1.28
N ALA A 48 0.97 1.88 1.40
CA ALA A 48 0.11 1.57 0.26
C ALA A 48 -0.55 2.82 -0.35
N ALA A 49 -1.00 3.76 0.50
CA ALA A 49 -1.57 5.02 0.05
C ALA A 49 -0.51 5.88 -0.68
N LEU A 50 0.67 6.03 -0.10
CA LEU A 50 1.79 6.78 -0.67
C LEU A 50 2.29 6.16 -2.00
N ALA A 51 2.23 4.84 -2.14
CA ALA A 51 2.59 4.13 -3.36
C ALA A 51 1.56 4.28 -4.51
N GLY A 52 0.41 4.91 -4.26
CA GLY A 52 -0.65 5.08 -5.27
C GLY A 52 -1.48 3.82 -5.52
N SER A 53 -1.64 2.96 -4.50
CA SER A 53 -2.49 1.78 -4.59
C SER A 53 -3.95 2.15 -4.90
N ARG A 54 -4.59 1.46 -5.84
CA ARG A 54 -5.98 1.77 -6.24
C ARG A 54 -7.01 1.27 -5.24
N SER A 55 -6.73 0.13 -4.63
CA SER A 55 -7.48 -0.42 -3.51
C SER A 55 -6.51 -1.11 -2.57
N MET A 56 -6.88 -1.24 -1.31
CA MET A 56 -6.09 -1.95 -0.32
C MET A 56 -6.97 -2.89 0.48
N ASN A 57 -6.49 -4.10 0.72
CA ASN A 57 -7.06 -5.05 1.65
C ASN A 57 -6.06 -5.27 2.79
N LEU A 58 -6.29 -4.60 3.90
CA LEU A 58 -5.39 -4.62 5.04
C LEU A 58 -5.66 -5.84 5.92
N PRO A 59 -4.62 -6.40 6.56
CA PRO A 59 -4.83 -7.43 7.54
C PRO A 59 -5.54 -6.89 8.78
N CYS A 60 -6.05 -7.79 9.61
CA CYS A 60 -6.66 -7.47 10.90
C CYS A 60 -5.66 -7.73 12.04
N PHE A 61 -5.81 -7.04 13.17
CA PHE A 61 -4.83 -7.13 14.25
C PHE A 61 -4.77 -8.52 14.91
N ASP A 62 -5.82 -9.31 14.77
CA ASP A 62 -5.99 -10.67 15.30
C ASP A 62 -5.76 -11.79 14.25
N GLU A 63 -5.38 -11.42 13.02
CA GLU A 63 -5.26 -12.34 11.88
C GLU A 63 -4.19 -13.42 12.06
N ALA A 64 -3.18 -13.17 12.90
CA ALA A 64 -2.14 -14.15 13.21
C ALA A 64 -2.66 -15.38 13.98
N TYR A 65 -3.83 -15.27 14.63
CA TYR A 65 -4.40 -16.31 15.48
C TYR A 65 -5.63 -16.98 14.87
N ALA A 66 -6.55 -16.19 14.29
CA ALA A 66 -7.83 -16.69 13.81
C ALA A 66 -8.40 -15.85 12.66
N ILE A 67 -9.56 -16.28 12.15
CA ILE A 67 -10.39 -15.46 11.27
C ILE A 67 -10.77 -14.17 12.04
N PRO A 68 -10.63 -12.99 11.41
CA PRO A 68 -10.82 -11.72 12.11
C PRO A 68 -12.18 -11.55 12.76
N THR A 69 -12.18 -10.92 13.93
CA THR A 69 -13.40 -10.48 14.62
C THR A 69 -13.99 -9.22 13.97
N ASP A 70 -15.28 -8.95 14.21
CA ASP A 70 -15.93 -7.71 13.77
C ASP A 70 -15.24 -6.45 14.29
N GLU A 71 -14.64 -6.52 15.49
CA GLU A 71 -13.85 -5.43 16.04
C GLU A 71 -12.55 -5.21 15.25
N ALA A 72 -11.84 -6.28 14.92
CA ALA A 72 -10.61 -6.19 14.16
C ALA A 72 -10.83 -5.72 12.72
N ILE A 73 -11.89 -6.21 12.07
CA ILE A 73 -12.33 -5.74 10.75
C ILE A 73 -12.67 -4.25 10.80
N ARG A 74 -13.47 -3.82 11.79
CA ARG A 74 -13.82 -2.39 11.94
C ARG A 74 -12.58 -1.53 12.21
N THR A 75 -11.64 -2.01 13.01
CA THR A 75 -10.39 -1.30 13.31
C THR A 75 -9.56 -1.10 12.04
N SER A 76 -9.39 -2.15 11.24
CA SER A 76 -8.69 -2.08 9.95
C SER A 76 -9.36 -1.12 8.96
N LEU A 77 -10.70 -1.10 8.93
CA LEU A 77 -11.45 -0.12 8.15
C LEU A 77 -11.24 1.33 8.63
N ARG A 78 -11.21 1.55 9.95
CA ARG A 78 -10.98 2.89 10.53
C ARG A 78 -9.60 3.43 10.20
N ILE A 79 -8.57 2.58 10.17
CA ILE A 79 -7.22 2.97 9.73
C ILE A 79 -7.27 3.55 8.31
N GLN A 80 -7.97 2.88 7.38
CA GLN A 80 -8.11 3.39 6.01
C GLN A 80 -8.82 4.74 5.96
N GLN A 81 -9.88 4.91 6.76
CA GLN A 81 -10.66 6.15 6.81
C GLN A 81 -9.87 7.32 7.40
N ILE A 82 -9.08 7.08 8.46
CA ILE A 82 -8.19 8.09 9.04
C ILE A 82 -7.18 8.55 7.98
N ILE A 83 -6.54 7.60 7.27
CA ILE A 83 -5.59 7.92 6.20
C ILE A 83 -6.26 8.73 5.09
N ALA A 84 -7.49 8.35 4.71
CA ALA A 84 -8.22 8.97 3.61
C ALA A 84 -8.81 10.35 3.95
N HIS A 85 -9.11 10.64 5.22
CA HIS A 85 -9.95 11.79 5.57
C HIS A 85 -9.38 12.70 6.64
N GLU A 86 -8.38 12.28 7.41
CA GLU A 86 -7.93 13.04 8.58
C GLU A 86 -6.51 13.59 8.46
N ILE A 87 -5.63 12.90 7.73
CA ILE A 87 -4.19 13.24 7.71
C ILE A 87 -3.70 13.89 6.40
N GLY A 88 -4.60 14.18 5.46
CA GLY A 88 -4.32 14.93 4.24
C GLY A 88 -3.46 14.23 3.17
N ILE A 89 -3.19 12.93 3.32
CA ILE A 89 -2.43 12.15 2.32
C ILE A 89 -3.05 12.24 0.92
N PRO A 90 -4.39 12.18 0.74
CA PRO A 90 -5.00 12.27 -0.59
C PRO A 90 -4.98 13.67 -1.22
N ASP A 91 -4.59 14.71 -0.48
CA ASP A 91 -4.69 16.10 -0.95
C ASP A 91 -3.61 16.46 -1.99
N VAL A 92 -2.52 15.68 -2.03
CA VAL A 92 -1.40 15.86 -2.96
C VAL A 92 -1.11 14.56 -3.68
N VAL A 93 -1.02 14.62 -5.02
CA VAL A 93 -0.61 13.48 -5.84
C VAL A 93 0.89 13.28 -5.71
N ASP A 94 1.30 12.05 -5.39
CA ASP A 94 2.70 11.63 -5.20
C ASP A 94 3.49 12.58 -4.26
N PRO A 95 3.12 12.64 -2.97
CA PRO A 95 3.74 13.57 -2.03
C PRO A 95 5.22 13.25 -1.72
N LEU A 96 5.71 12.07 -2.12
CA LEU A 96 7.11 11.69 -1.98
C LEU A 96 7.95 12.01 -3.23
N GLY A 97 7.32 12.45 -4.32
CA GLY A 97 7.99 12.84 -5.54
C GLY A 97 9.06 13.91 -5.30
N GLY A 98 10.26 13.67 -5.83
CA GLY A 98 11.42 14.54 -5.63
C GLY A 98 12.17 14.33 -4.32
N SER A 99 11.74 13.42 -3.45
CA SER A 99 12.54 12.99 -2.30
C SER A 99 13.82 12.31 -2.76
N TYR A 100 14.98 12.90 -2.47
CA TYR A 100 16.28 12.36 -2.90
C TYR A 100 16.46 10.88 -2.56
N TYR A 101 15.99 10.46 -1.39
CA TYR A 101 16.08 9.08 -0.93
C TYR A 101 15.13 8.15 -1.69
N VAL A 102 13.84 8.50 -1.77
CA VAL A 102 12.82 7.63 -2.40
C VAL A 102 13.06 7.52 -3.92
N GLU A 103 13.47 8.61 -4.56
CA GLU A 103 13.85 8.61 -5.98
C GLU A 103 15.06 7.71 -6.23
N SER A 104 16.10 7.81 -5.40
CA SER A 104 17.29 6.96 -5.53
C SER A 104 16.97 5.47 -5.37
N LEU A 105 16.08 5.13 -4.43
CA LEU A 105 15.63 3.75 -4.21
C LEU A 105 14.76 3.26 -5.37
N THR A 106 13.89 4.12 -5.91
CA THR A 106 13.04 3.80 -7.05
C THR A 106 13.88 3.51 -8.30
N ASP A 107 14.94 4.29 -8.53
CA ASP A 107 15.88 4.05 -9.62
C ASP A 107 16.67 2.76 -9.43
N GLN A 108 17.17 2.48 -8.21
CA GLN A 108 17.86 1.23 -7.90
C GLN A 108 16.96 0.01 -8.12
N GLY A 109 15.72 0.04 -7.62
CA GLY A 109 14.75 -1.04 -7.81
C GLY A 109 14.42 -1.30 -9.28
N ARG A 110 14.40 -0.24 -10.11
CA ARG A 110 14.20 -0.36 -11.57
C ARG A 110 15.38 -1.03 -12.29
N ILE A 111 16.61 -0.89 -11.78
CA ILE A 111 17.80 -1.54 -12.36
C ILE A 111 17.82 -3.04 -12.02
N GLN A 112 17.27 -3.41 -10.86
CA GLN A 112 17.27 -4.79 -10.37
C GLN A 112 16.12 -5.66 -10.92
N ALA A 113 15.08 -5.04 -11.49
CA ALA A 113 13.89 -5.70 -12.01
C ALA A 113 13.96 -5.93 -13.53
#